data_AF-A0AAN8E6J4-F1
#
_entry.id   AF-A0AAN8E6J4-F1
#
_cell.length_a   1.000
_cell.length_b   1.000
_cell.length_c   1.000
_cell.angle_alpha   90.00
_cell.angle_beta   90.00
_cell.angle_gamma   90.00
#
_symmetry.space_group_name_H-M   'P 1'
#
loop_
_entity.id
_entity.type
_entity.pdbx_description
1 polymer ?
#
loop_
_entity_poly.entity_id
_entity_poly.type
_entity_poly.pdbx_seq_one_letter_code
_entity_poly.pdbx_strand_id
1 'polypeptide(L)'
;MQYMELIPESLRPVSGTVGALDRHRQLLGQLPAYDQDPMKCQSLATEEEISAMLLFVQSYKQEVLGVGEVALPGEGGALREASNQRMAKEAKDRSNSDKKDALKHQDHGSTNNNISDDGSTNGTDGSKKTGYQCTGCHGDVTMESPAVYADRAGYHDALWHPTCFVCAECGQGLADLVYFWSNQKLLCGRHYCESVWPRCSGCDELIFSQTFHTGKDGRTWHHQHYCCWKCGQHLDTPCQH
;
A
#
# COMPACT_ATOMS: atom_id res chain seq x y z
N MET A 1 6.55 -18.60 -13.85
CA MET A 1 6.16 -18.16 -12.49
C MET A 1 4.92 -18.94 -12.10
N GLN A 2 5.06 -19.99 -11.28
CA GLN A 2 3.95 -20.87 -10.86
C GLN A 2 2.76 -20.11 -10.25
N TYR A 3 3.00 -18.92 -9.68
CA TYR A 3 1.93 -18.06 -9.16
C TYR A 3 0.84 -17.70 -10.18
N MET A 4 1.21 -17.33 -11.41
CA MET A 4 0.23 -16.91 -12.43
C MET A 4 -0.70 -18.06 -12.83
N GLU A 5 -0.24 -19.31 -12.67
CA GLU A 5 -1.05 -20.51 -12.92
C GLU A 5 -2.14 -20.69 -11.85
N LEU A 6 -1.96 -20.12 -10.66
CA LEU A 6 -2.95 -20.11 -9.57
C LEU A 6 -4.09 -19.11 -9.80
N ILE A 7 -3.93 -18.16 -10.72
CA ILE A 7 -4.95 -17.16 -11.05
C ILE A 7 -5.79 -17.69 -12.22
N PRO A 8 -7.14 -17.61 -12.14
CA PRO A 8 -8.01 -17.93 -13.27
C PRO A 8 -7.61 -17.13 -14.52
N GLU A 9 -7.60 -17.78 -15.69
CA GLU A 9 -7.13 -17.17 -16.95
C GLU A 9 -7.79 -15.82 -17.26
N SER A 10 -9.09 -15.68 -17.00
CA SER A 10 -9.84 -14.45 -17.21
C SER A 10 -9.42 -13.29 -16.30
N LEU A 11 -8.80 -13.58 -15.16
CA LEU A 11 -8.37 -12.61 -14.15
C LEU A 11 -6.87 -12.35 -14.15
N ARG A 12 -6.10 -13.07 -14.98
CA ARG A 12 -4.65 -12.88 -15.05
C ARG A 12 -4.31 -11.47 -15.56
N PRO A 13 -3.46 -10.70 -14.87
CA PRO A 13 -3.17 -9.31 -15.21
C PRO A 13 -2.15 -9.17 -16.34
N VAL A 14 -2.39 -9.84 -17.47
CA VAL A 14 -1.52 -9.79 -18.65
C VAL A 14 -1.85 -8.54 -19.47
N SER A 15 -0.84 -7.76 -19.86
CA SER A 15 -1.03 -6.52 -20.62
C SER A 15 -1.94 -6.71 -21.83
N GLY A 16 -2.95 -5.84 -21.97
CA GLY A 16 -3.94 -5.89 -23.05
C GLY A 16 -5.13 -6.85 -22.84
N THR A 17 -5.16 -7.60 -21.73
CA THR A 17 -6.28 -8.52 -21.43
C THR A 17 -7.34 -7.90 -20.52
N VAL A 18 -8.50 -8.56 -20.40
CA VAL A 18 -9.57 -8.18 -19.46
C VAL A 18 -9.06 -8.21 -18.02
N GLY A 19 -8.25 -9.21 -17.64
CA GLY A 19 -7.66 -9.28 -16.31
C GLY A 19 -6.74 -8.10 -15.96
N ALA A 20 -6.03 -7.53 -16.94
CA ALA A 20 -5.26 -6.30 -16.72
C ALA A 20 -6.17 -5.08 -16.49
N LEU A 21 -7.28 -4.98 -17.22
CA LEU A 21 -8.28 -3.93 -16.99
C LEU A 21 -8.93 -4.07 -15.61
N ASP A 22 -9.26 -5.29 -15.20
CA ASP A 22 -9.84 -5.57 -13.89
C ASP A 22 -8.87 -5.22 -12.76
N ARG A 23 -7.58 -5.59 -12.89
CA ARG A 23 -6.53 -5.17 -11.94
C ARG A 23 -6.42 -3.65 -11.86
N HIS A 24 -6.48 -2.95 -13.00
CA HIS A 24 -6.45 -1.49 -13.00
C HIS A 24 -7.66 -0.89 -12.26
N ARG A 25 -8.87 -1.40 -12.49
CA ARG A 25 -10.08 -0.97 -11.76
C ARG A 25 -9.96 -1.22 -10.26
N GLN A 26 -9.43 -2.38 -9.86
CA GLN A 26 -9.21 -2.71 -8.44
C GLN A 26 -8.23 -1.74 -7.78
N LEU A 27 -7.12 -1.39 -8.45
CA LEU A 27 -6.16 -0.40 -7.95
C LEU A 27 -6.80 0.99 -7.79
N LEU A 28 -7.58 1.43 -8.78
CA LEU A 28 -8.31 2.70 -8.71
C LEU A 28 -9.31 2.74 -7.54
N GLY A 29 -9.94 1.61 -7.21
CA GLY A 29 -10.82 1.50 -6.06
C GLY A 29 -10.08 1.48 -4.71
N GLN A 30 -8.89 0.87 -4.65
CA GLN A 30 -8.07 0.86 -3.42
C GLN A 30 -7.45 2.21 -3.11
N LEU A 31 -7.08 2.94 -4.15
CA LEU A 31 -6.33 4.19 -4.09
C LEU A 31 -6.94 5.21 -5.04
N PRO A 32 -8.14 5.74 -4.73
CA PRO A 32 -8.76 6.77 -5.55
C PRO A 32 -7.88 8.03 -5.62
N ALA A 33 -7.87 8.71 -6.77
CA ALA A 33 -7.01 9.88 -6.95
C ALA A 33 -7.31 11.00 -5.94
N TYR A 34 -8.58 11.20 -5.58
CA TYR A 34 -9.02 12.17 -4.58
C TYR A 34 -8.58 11.85 -3.14
N ASP A 35 -8.13 10.62 -2.86
CA ASP A 35 -7.54 10.24 -1.57
C ASP A 35 -6.01 10.44 -1.54
N GLN A 36 -5.39 10.79 -2.67
CA GLN A 36 -3.92 10.87 -2.80
C GLN A 36 -3.38 12.22 -3.25
N ASP A 37 -4.19 12.99 -3.98
CA ASP A 37 -3.81 14.26 -4.56
C ASP A 37 -4.80 15.34 -4.10
N PRO A 38 -4.36 16.33 -3.30
CA PRO A 38 -5.21 17.45 -2.89
C PRO A 38 -5.86 18.19 -4.06
N MET A 39 -5.24 18.21 -5.24
CA MET A 39 -5.82 18.84 -6.44
C MET A 39 -6.96 18.05 -7.07
N LYS A 40 -7.17 16.81 -6.62
CA LYS A 40 -8.27 15.94 -7.05
C LYS A 40 -9.38 15.84 -6.00
N CYS A 41 -9.12 16.29 -4.77
CA CYS A 41 -10.09 16.30 -3.68
C CYS A 41 -10.88 17.61 -3.70
N GLN A 42 -12.21 17.53 -3.77
CA GLN A 42 -13.07 18.71 -3.86
C GLN A 42 -13.44 19.28 -2.49
N SER A 43 -13.36 18.48 -1.43
CA SER A 43 -13.81 18.87 -0.09
C SER A 43 -12.75 19.59 0.75
N LEU A 44 -11.49 19.65 0.31
CA LEU A 44 -10.43 20.36 1.04
C LEU A 44 -10.61 21.88 0.89
N ALA A 45 -10.77 22.58 2.00
CA ALA A 45 -11.06 24.01 2.02
C ALA A 45 -9.89 24.87 2.54
N THR A 46 -9.04 24.33 3.42
CA THR A 46 -7.99 25.09 4.09
C THR A 46 -6.58 24.55 3.83
N GLU A 47 -5.55 25.39 4.01
CA GLU A 47 -4.15 24.98 3.89
C GLU A 47 -3.77 23.91 4.91
N GLU A 48 -4.38 23.93 6.09
CA GLU A 48 -4.20 22.92 7.13
C GLU A 48 -4.74 21.54 6.68
N GLU A 49 -5.92 21.50 6.07
CA GLU A 49 -6.51 20.26 5.55
C GLU A 49 -5.67 19.69 4.39
N ILE A 50 -5.22 20.55 3.48
CA ILE A 50 -4.30 20.18 2.38
C ILE A 50 -3.00 19.61 2.93
N SER A 51 -2.40 20.29 3.91
CA SER A 51 -1.16 19.85 4.55
C SER A 51 -1.34 18.53 5.28
N ALA A 52 -2.46 18.33 5.97
CA ALA A 52 -2.80 17.08 6.64
C ALA A 52 -2.90 15.92 5.65
N MET A 53 -3.53 16.12 4.49
CA MET A 53 -3.59 15.11 3.43
C MET A 53 -2.21 14.78 2.87
N LEU A 54 -1.39 15.79 2.56
CA LEU A 54 -0.03 15.58 2.03
C LEU A 54 0.83 14.78 3.02
N LEU A 55 0.81 15.15 4.30
CA LEU A 55 1.54 14.44 5.35
C LEU A 55 1.02 13.02 5.55
N PHE A 56 -0.31 12.82 5.50
CA PHE A 56 -0.92 11.50 5.59
C PHE A 56 -0.47 10.59 4.43
N VAL A 57 -0.52 11.11 3.20
CA VAL A 57 -0.08 10.38 2.00
C VAL A 57 1.40 10.05 2.05
N GLN A 58 2.22 10.99 2.51
CA GLN A 58 3.66 10.77 2.70
C GLN A 58 3.93 9.68 3.74
N SER A 59 3.32 9.77 4.91
CA SER A 59 3.54 8.82 6.01
C SER A 59 3.12 7.42 5.62
N TYR A 60 1.90 7.21 5.10
CA TYR A 60 1.47 5.85 4.80
C TYR A 60 2.30 5.19 3.70
N LYS A 61 2.76 5.96 2.70
CA LYS A 61 3.62 5.45 1.61
C LYS A 61 4.96 4.96 2.16
N GLN A 62 5.48 5.61 3.20
CA GLN A 62 6.78 5.30 3.78
C GLN A 62 6.70 4.19 4.83
N GLU A 63 5.61 4.12 5.59
CA GLU A 63 5.57 3.32 6.83
C GLU A 63 4.79 2.02 6.67
N VAL A 64 3.65 2.04 5.98
CA VAL A 64 2.69 0.92 6.03
C VAL A 64 2.28 0.37 4.66
N LEU A 65 2.45 1.14 3.59
CA LEU A 65 2.18 0.69 2.23
C LEU A 65 3.27 -0.26 1.73
N GLY A 66 2.87 -1.30 1.02
CA GLY A 66 3.77 -2.19 0.29
C GLY A 66 3.08 -2.91 -0.86
N VAL A 67 3.86 -3.72 -1.57
CA VAL A 67 3.40 -4.66 -2.61
C VAL A 67 3.81 -6.06 -2.18
N GLY A 68 2.90 -7.02 -2.29
CA GLY A 68 3.21 -8.42 -1.97
C GLY A 68 4.28 -8.98 -2.90
N GLU A 69 5.32 -9.59 -2.35
CA GLU A 69 6.38 -10.24 -3.12
C GLU A 69 6.15 -11.75 -3.14
N VAL A 70 6.01 -12.33 -4.33
CA VAL A 70 5.75 -13.75 -4.48
C VAL A 70 7.05 -14.52 -4.67
N ALA A 71 7.31 -15.47 -3.79
CA ALA A 71 8.52 -16.29 -3.76
C ALA A 71 8.24 -17.67 -3.16
N LEU A 72 9.20 -18.59 -3.24
CA LEU A 72 9.08 -19.87 -2.55
C LEU A 72 9.42 -19.72 -1.05
N PRO A 73 8.81 -20.53 -0.17
CA PRO A 73 9.15 -20.50 1.23
C PRO A 73 10.65 -20.72 1.51
N GLY A 74 11.25 -19.77 2.24
CA GLY A 74 12.69 -19.74 2.54
C GLY A 74 13.48 -18.71 1.76
N GLU A 75 12.88 -18.12 0.72
CA GLU A 75 13.50 -17.05 -0.07
C GLU A 75 13.35 -15.65 0.57
N GLY A 76 12.68 -15.55 1.72
CA GLY A 76 12.48 -14.27 2.44
C GLY A 76 13.78 -13.53 2.79
N GLY A 77 14.87 -14.26 3.05
CA GLY A 77 16.19 -13.66 3.27
C GLY A 77 16.71 -12.90 2.04
N ALA A 78 16.59 -13.52 0.86
CA ALA A 78 16.98 -12.91 -0.41
C ALA A 78 16.08 -11.71 -0.78
N LEU A 79 14.77 -11.79 -0.51
CA LEU A 79 13.85 -10.67 -0.68
C LEU A 79 14.24 -9.47 0.21
N ARG A 80 14.58 -9.71 1.47
CA ARG A 80 15.05 -8.66 2.39
C ARG A 80 16.31 -7.97 1.88
N GLU A 81 17.29 -8.75 1.41
CA GLU A 81 18.53 -8.21 0.85
C GLU A 81 18.26 -7.35 -0.38
N ALA A 82 17.40 -7.82 -1.29
CA ALA A 82 16.97 -7.06 -2.46
C ALA A 82 16.25 -5.76 -2.06
N SER A 83 15.36 -5.80 -1.07
CA SER A 83 14.67 -4.63 -0.54
C SER A 83 15.65 -3.57 0.00
N ASN A 84 16.61 -3.98 0.81
CA ASN A 84 17.64 -3.10 1.36
C ASN A 84 18.50 -2.45 0.27
N GLN A 85 18.87 -3.20 -0.77
CA GLN A 85 19.64 -2.67 -1.89
C GLN A 85 18.85 -1.62 -2.70
N ARG A 86 17.54 -1.86 -2.91
CA ARG A 86 16.65 -0.88 -3.57
C ARG A 86 16.55 0.41 -2.76
N MET A 87 16.31 0.32 -1.45
CA MET A 87 16.25 1.50 -0.58
C MET A 87 17.58 2.28 -0.57
N ALA A 88 18.72 1.59 -0.52
CA ALA A 88 20.04 2.23 -0.58
C ALA A 88 20.29 2.94 -1.91
N LYS A 89 19.81 2.39 -3.04
CA LYS A 89 19.90 3.02 -4.35
C LYS A 89 19.01 4.26 -4.43
N GLU A 90 17.75 4.17 -4.00
CA GLU A 90 16.81 5.31 -3.99
C GLU A 90 17.30 6.47 -3.12
N ALA A 91 17.91 6.18 -1.96
CA ALA A 91 18.50 7.21 -1.10
C ALA A 91 19.68 7.93 -1.79
N LYS A 92 20.52 7.19 -2.52
CA LYS A 92 21.62 7.78 -3.32
C LYS A 92 21.10 8.63 -4.47
N ASP A 93 20.05 8.17 -5.16
CA ASP A 93 19.45 8.90 -6.28
C ASP A 93 18.80 10.22 -5.82
N ARG A 94 18.07 10.22 -4.69
CA ARG A 94 17.53 11.45 -4.07
C ARG A 94 18.64 12.42 -3.66
N SER A 95 19.71 11.91 -3.06
CA SER A 95 20.86 12.74 -2.66
C SER A 95 21.58 13.36 -3.88
N ASN A 96 21.53 12.70 -5.04
CA ASN A 96 22.10 13.21 -6.28
C ASN A 96 21.16 14.21 -7.00
N SER A 97 19.84 14.04 -6.93
CA SER A 97 18.90 15.04 -7.46
C SER A 97 18.97 16.35 -6.70
N ASP A 98 19.05 16.31 -5.36
CA ASP A 98 19.17 17.51 -4.52
C ASP A 98 20.47 18.28 -4.80
N LYS A 99 21.57 17.55 -5.07
CA LYS A 99 22.84 18.16 -5.52
C LYS A 99 22.75 18.75 -6.92
N LYS A 100 22.03 18.11 -7.85
CA LYS A 100 21.89 18.57 -9.24
C LYS A 100 21.04 19.84 -9.34
N ASP A 101 20.02 19.99 -8.49
CA ASP A 101 19.23 21.22 -8.40
C ASP A 101 20.00 22.37 -7.71
N ALA A 102 20.96 22.05 -6.83
CA ALA A 102 21.88 23.03 -6.25
C ALA A 102 23.05 23.44 -7.18
N LEU A 103 23.37 22.68 -8.23
CA LEU A 103 24.55 22.87 -9.10
C LEU A 103 24.26 23.53 -10.46
N LYS A 104 23.14 24.26 -10.63
CA LYS A 104 22.94 25.11 -11.83
C LYS A 104 23.82 26.37 -11.89
N HIS A 105 24.73 26.57 -10.94
CA HIS A 105 25.84 27.51 -11.09
C HIS A 105 27.17 26.85 -10.75
N GLN A 106 28.05 26.87 -11.76
CA GLN A 106 29.50 26.65 -11.76
C GLN A 106 30.00 25.29 -12.24
N ASP A 107 31.06 25.44 -13.03
CA ASP A 107 31.67 24.55 -13.99
C ASP A 107 33.01 24.02 -13.44
N HIS A 108 33.43 22.89 -14.01
CA HIS A 108 34.77 22.28 -14.02
C HIS A 108 35.42 21.81 -12.70
N GLY A 109 35.84 20.53 -12.69
CA GLY A 109 36.78 20.00 -11.70
C GLY A 109 36.93 18.47 -11.70
N SER A 110 37.93 17.99 -12.45
CA SER A 110 38.40 16.60 -12.63
C SER A 110 38.79 15.79 -11.36
N THR A 111 38.54 14.47 -11.43
CA THR A 111 39.48 13.34 -11.14
C THR A 111 39.86 12.95 -9.69
N ASN A 112 39.44 11.77 -9.19
CA ASN A 112 40.16 10.46 -9.16
C ASN A 112 39.80 9.51 -7.99
N ASN A 113 39.72 8.22 -8.37
CA ASN A 113 39.82 6.92 -7.69
C ASN A 113 40.08 6.79 -6.18
N ASN A 114 39.44 5.78 -5.56
CA ASN A 114 40.14 4.56 -5.10
C ASN A 114 39.19 3.37 -4.82
N ILE A 115 39.69 2.19 -5.19
CA ILE A 115 39.20 0.85 -4.87
C ILE A 115 39.63 0.50 -3.44
N SER A 116 38.80 -0.22 -2.70
CA SER A 116 39.25 -1.18 -1.68
C SER A 116 38.27 -2.33 -1.57
N ASP A 117 38.85 -3.51 -1.76
CA ASP A 117 38.40 -4.87 -1.50
C ASP A 117 38.53 -5.19 0.00
N ASP A 118 37.56 -5.90 0.59
CA ASP A 118 37.82 -6.87 1.66
C ASP A 118 36.60 -7.80 1.88
N GLY A 119 36.71 -9.02 1.35
CA GLY A 119 36.74 -10.27 2.13
C GLY A 119 35.65 -10.62 3.17
N SER A 120 34.94 -11.73 2.85
CA SER A 120 34.61 -12.86 3.75
C SER A 120 33.62 -12.63 4.92
N THR A 121 32.64 -13.50 5.24
CA THR A 121 32.67 -14.96 5.38
C THR A 121 31.25 -15.54 5.32
N ASN A 122 31.18 -16.82 4.93
CA ASN A 122 30.02 -17.70 5.04
C ASN A 122 29.46 -17.77 6.48
N GLY A 123 28.13 -17.64 6.59
CA GLY A 123 27.35 -18.04 7.75
C GLY A 123 26.22 -18.97 7.33
N THR A 124 26.55 -20.24 7.11
CA THR A 124 25.55 -21.32 7.03
C THR A 124 24.97 -21.55 8.42
N ASP A 125 23.90 -20.84 8.78
CA ASP A 125 23.07 -21.22 9.92
C ASP A 125 21.86 -22.02 9.41
N GLY A 126 22.14 -23.30 9.17
CA GLY A 126 21.16 -24.29 8.76
C GLY A 126 20.25 -24.69 9.92
N SER A 127 19.51 -23.74 10.49
CA SER A 127 18.38 -24.07 11.33
C SER A 127 17.22 -24.45 10.41
N LYS A 128 17.15 -25.74 10.06
CA LYS A 128 16.04 -26.33 9.29
C LYS A 128 14.73 -26.10 10.05
N LYS A 129 14.08 -24.96 9.83
CA LYS A 129 12.71 -24.72 10.25
C LYS A 129 11.86 -25.77 9.51
N THR A 130 11.34 -26.75 10.24
CA THR A 130 10.69 -27.96 9.69
C THR A 130 9.31 -27.70 9.08
N GLY A 131 8.95 -26.44 8.83
CA GLY A 131 7.72 -26.03 8.21
C GLY A 131 7.60 -24.51 8.17
N TYR A 132 6.93 -24.00 7.14
CA TYR A 132 6.48 -22.62 7.07
C TYR A 132 4.98 -22.61 7.34
N GLN A 133 4.52 -21.63 8.12
CA GLN A 133 3.13 -21.51 8.50
C GLN A 133 2.57 -20.21 7.94
N CYS A 134 1.41 -20.29 7.29
CA CYS A 134 0.75 -19.12 6.75
C CYS A 134 0.22 -18.25 7.89
N THR A 135 0.57 -16.97 7.89
CA THR A 135 0.12 -15.99 8.90
C THR A 135 -1.40 -15.77 8.86
N GLY A 136 -2.04 -15.93 7.69
CA GLY A 136 -3.49 -15.75 7.55
C GLY A 136 -4.34 -16.91 8.07
N CYS A 137 -4.11 -18.13 7.60
CA CYS A 137 -4.94 -19.31 7.96
C CYS A 137 -4.31 -20.22 9.03
N HIS A 138 -3.07 -19.96 9.44
CA HIS A 138 -2.27 -20.81 10.32
C HIS A 138 -2.00 -22.23 9.81
N GLY A 139 -2.32 -22.53 8.55
CA GLY A 139 -1.99 -23.79 7.90
C GLY A 139 -0.56 -23.83 7.35
N ASP A 140 -0.09 -25.02 7.04
CA ASP A 140 1.26 -25.22 6.49
C ASP A 140 1.39 -24.68 5.07
N VAL A 141 2.57 -24.13 4.76
CA VAL A 141 2.98 -23.69 3.43
C VAL A 141 4.12 -24.58 2.97
N THR A 142 3.91 -25.30 1.88
CA THR A 142 4.89 -26.24 1.34
C THR A 142 6.03 -25.49 0.64
N MET A 143 7.25 -26.02 0.72
CA MET A 143 8.44 -25.44 0.08
C MET A 143 8.30 -25.25 -1.44
N GLU A 144 7.45 -26.06 -2.08
CA GLU A 144 7.23 -26.05 -3.54
C GLU A 144 6.08 -25.14 -3.98
N SER A 145 5.29 -24.61 -3.03
CA SER A 145 4.14 -23.76 -3.35
C SER A 145 4.50 -22.29 -3.20
N PRO A 146 4.11 -21.41 -4.16
CA PRO A 146 4.31 -19.98 -4.02
C PRO A 146 3.70 -19.43 -2.73
N ALA A 147 4.45 -18.55 -2.05
CA ALA A 147 4.02 -17.78 -0.90
C ALA A 147 4.15 -16.29 -1.19
N VAL A 148 3.33 -15.48 -0.51
CA VAL A 148 3.41 -14.02 -0.56
C VAL A 148 4.13 -13.54 0.70
N TYR A 149 5.11 -12.67 0.51
CA TYR A 149 5.84 -11.98 1.55
C TYR A 149 5.47 -10.49 1.57
N ALA A 150 5.52 -9.89 2.75
CA ALA A 150 5.24 -8.47 2.96
C ALA A 150 6.37 -7.84 3.78
N ASP A 151 7.14 -6.95 3.16
CA ASP A 151 8.22 -6.17 3.81
C ASP A 151 7.79 -5.58 5.17
N ARG A 152 6.63 -4.92 5.21
CA ARG A 152 6.14 -4.23 6.42
C ARG A 152 5.79 -5.17 7.57
N ALA A 153 5.52 -6.44 7.27
CA ALA A 153 5.24 -7.45 8.27
C ALA A 153 6.49 -8.27 8.66
N GLY A 154 7.62 -8.04 7.99
CA GLY A 154 8.89 -8.73 8.23
C GLY A 154 9.03 -10.03 7.44
N TYR A 155 10.05 -10.11 6.59
CA TYR A 155 10.33 -11.29 5.74
C TYR A 155 10.65 -12.59 6.49
N HIS A 156 11.02 -12.50 7.78
CA HIS A 156 11.35 -13.67 8.61
C HIS A 156 10.16 -14.17 9.45
N ASP A 157 9.22 -13.27 9.71
CA ASP A 157 8.17 -13.45 10.70
C ASP A 157 6.83 -13.81 10.05
N ALA A 158 6.62 -13.41 8.79
CA ALA A 158 5.34 -13.58 8.13
C ALA A 158 5.46 -13.99 6.65
N LEU A 159 4.57 -14.90 6.27
CA LEU A 159 4.31 -15.30 4.89
C LEU A 159 2.86 -15.79 4.78
N TRP A 160 2.27 -15.69 3.60
CA TRP A 160 0.88 -16.10 3.38
C TRP A 160 0.80 -17.01 2.17
N HIS A 161 -0.18 -17.93 2.18
CA HIS A 161 -0.69 -18.43 0.91
C HIS A 161 -1.21 -17.26 0.08
N PRO A 162 -1.09 -17.28 -1.25
CA PRO A 162 -1.60 -16.19 -2.07
C PRO A 162 -3.09 -15.90 -1.88
N THR A 163 -3.89 -16.94 -1.62
CA THR A 163 -5.33 -16.82 -1.32
C THR A 163 -5.61 -16.30 0.10
N CYS A 164 -4.65 -16.37 1.01
CA CYS A 164 -4.76 -15.86 2.39
C CYS A 164 -4.24 -14.42 2.52
N PHE A 165 -3.59 -13.88 1.49
CA PHE A 165 -3.10 -12.50 1.46
C PHE A 165 -4.24 -11.56 1.06
N VAL A 166 -5.18 -11.36 1.97
CA VAL A 166 -6.44 -10.64 1.74
C VAL A 166 -6.62 -9.48 2.73
N CYS A 167 -7.40 -8.47 2.34
CA CYS A 167 -7.83 -7.41 3.24
C CYS A 167 -8.70 -7.99 4.37
N ALA A 168 -8.38 -7.68 5.62
CA ALA A 168 -9.09 -8.17 6.80
C ALA A 168 -10.55 -7.68 6.89
N GLU A 169 -10.91 -6.58 6.23
CA GLU A 169 -12.25 -5.97 6.30
C GLU A 169 -13.17 -6.44 5.16
N CYS A 170 -12.68 -6.53 3.92
CA CYS A 170 -13.50 -6.92 2.76
C CYS A 170 -13.12 -8.23 2.07
N GLY A 171 -12.04 -8.89 2.50
CA GLY A 171 -11.58 -10.15 1.90
C GLY A 171 -10.97 -10.00 0.49
N GLN A 172 -10.77 -8.77 -0.01
CA GLN A 172 -10.13 -8.55 -1.31
C GLN A 172 -8.70 -9.12 -1.32
N GLY A 173 -8.36 -9.95 -2.31
CA GLY A 173 -6.99 -10.43 -2.53
C GLY A 173 -6.03 -9.29 -2.86
N LEU A 174 -4.90 -9.24 -2.16
CA LEU A 174 -3.91 -8.16 -2.24
C LEU A 174 -2.58 -8.61 -2.87
N ALA A 175 -2.42 -9.90 -3.18
CA ALA A 175 -1.16 -10.44 -3.71
C ALA A 175 -0.73 -9.78 -5.03
N ASP A 176 -1.71 -9.35 -5.82
CA ASP A 176 -1.55 -8.61 -7.07
C ASP A 176 -1.86 -7.11 -6.96
N LEU A 177 -2.02 -6.60 -5.76
CA LEU A 177 -2.35 -5.19 -5.54
C LEU A 177 -1.37 -4.60 -4.53
N VAL A 178 -1.69 -3.42 -4.03
CA VAL A 178 -1.00 -2.86 -2.87
C VAL A 178 -1.67 -3.35 -1.60
N TYR A 179 -0.88 -3.43 -0.52
CA TYR A 179 -1.39 -3.71 0.81
C TYR A 179 -0.94 -2.62 1.78
N PHE A 180 -1.68 -2.51 2.87
CA PHE A 180 -1.34 -1.70 4.03
C PHE A 180 -1.22 -2.62 5.23
N TRP A 181 -0.09 -2.56 5.93
CA TRP A 181 0.13 -3.30 7.16
C TRP A 181 -0.08 -2.39 8.36
N SER A 182 -1.15 -2.62 9.11
CA SER A 182 -1.51 -1.83 10.29
C SER A 182 -2.14 -2.73 11.35
N ASN A 183 -1.76 -2.54 12.62
CA ASN A 183 -2.26 -3.34 13.74
C ASN A 183 -2.21 -4.86 13.50
N GLN A 184 -1.11 -5.33 12.89
CA GLN A 184 -0.90 -6.74 12.51
C GLN A 184 -1.95 -7.30 11.54
N LYS A 185 -2.61 -6.44 10.77
CA LYS A 185 -3.60 -6.80 9.76
C LYS A 185 -3.19 -6.29 8.39
N LEU A 186 -3.51 -7.08 7.37
CA LEU A 186 -3.48 -6.66 5.97
C LEU A 186 -4.77 -5.90 5.65
N LEU A 187 -4.63 -4.68 5.14
CA LEU A 187 -5.74 -3.84 4.71
C LEU A 187 -5.53 -3.43 3.25
N CYS A 188 -6.62 -3.26 2.50
CA CYS A 188 -6.56 -2.51 1.24
C CYS A 188 -6.46 -1.01 1.53
N GLY A 189 -6.03 -0.21 0.54
CA GLY A 189 -5.87 1.23 0.75
C GLY A 189 -7.12 1.94 1.24
N ARG A 190 -8.29 1.56 0.70
CA ARG A 190 -9.57 2.14 1.11
C ARG A 190 -9.87 1.94 2.60
N HIS A 191 -9.75 0.72 3.11
CA HIS A 191 -10.02 0.42 4.53
C HIS A 191 -8.92 0.93 5.47
N TYR A 192 -7.65 0.93 5.04
CA TYR A 192 -6.60 1.57 5.84
C TYR A 192 -6.90 3.06 6.00
N CYS A 193 -7.18 3.77 4.90
CA CYS A 193 -7.49 5.19 4.95
C CYS A 193 -8.72 5.49 5.82
N GLU A 194 -9.79 4.69 5.70
CA GLU A 194 -11.00 4.81 6.53
C GLU A 194 -10.76 4.53 8.02
N SER A 195 -9.73 3.73 8.36
CA SER A 195 -9.36 3.48 9.75
C SER A 195 -8.62 4.65 10.41
N VAL A 196 -8.07 5.57 9.61
CA VAL A 196 -7.31 6.73 10.07
C VAL A 196 -8.12 8.02 9.95
N TRP A 197 -8.85 8.19 8.84
CA TRP A 197 -9.67 9.36 8.55
C TRP A 197 -11.10 8.95 8.18
N PRO A 198 -12.14 9.62 8.72
CA PRO A 198 -13.51 9.31 8.40
C PRO A 198 -13.79 9.59 6.91
N ARG A 199 -14.63 8.76 6.27
CA ARG A 199 -15.00 8.92 4.87
C ARG A 199 -16.41 9.46 4.73
N CYS A 200 -16.59 10.46 3.88
CA CYS A 200 -17.90 11.03 3.61
C CYS A 200 -18.78 10.05 2.83
N SER A 201 -19.91 9.64 3.41
CA SER A 201 -20.87 8.75 2.75
C SER A 201 -21.64 9.41 1.60
N GLY A 202 -21.52 10.73 1.42
CA GLY A 202 -22.14 11.47 0.33
C GLY A 202 -21.25 11.63 -0.91
N CYS A 203 -19.96 11.96 -0.73
CA CYS A 203 -19.03 12.22 -1.83
C CYS A 203 -17.90 11.18 -1.96
N ASP A 204 -17.83 10.21 -1.05
CA ASP A 204 -16.78 9.18 -0.97
C ASP A 204 -15.37 9.70 -0.63
N GLU A 205 -15.14 11.00 -0.45
CA GLU A 205 -13.82 11.54 -0.08
C GLU A 205 -13.53 11.38 1.42
N LEU A 206 -12.25 11.25 1.78
CA LEU A 206 -11.80 11.35 3.18
C LEU A 206 -12.05 12.76 3.74
N ILE A 207 -12.46 12.82 5.00
CA ILE A 207 -12.78 14.06 5.70
C ILE A 207 -11.57 14.46 6.55
N PHE A 208 -10.78 15.42 6.05
CA PHE A 208 -9.64 16.00 6.78
C PHE A 208 -10.04 17.13 7.73
N SER A 209 -11.28 17.58 7.63
CA SER A 209 -11.82 18.62 8.51
C SER A 209 -12.01 18.12 9.94
N GLN A 210 -11.77 18.99 10.92
CA GLN A 210 -11.99 18.67 12.34
C GLN A 210 -13.47 18.52 12.71
N THR A 211 -14.36 19.13 11.91
CA THR A 211 -15.80 19.13 12.13
C THR A 211 -16.52 18.42 10.99
N PHE A 212 -17.34 17.43 11.34
CA PHE A 212 -18.14 16.65 10.40
C PHE A 212 -19.39 16.08 11.08
N HIS A 213 -20.37 15.64 10.30
CA HIS A 213 -21.55 14.97 10.84
C HIS A 213 -21.31 13.47 10.99
N THR A 214 -21.71 12.94 12.15
CA THR A 214 -21.79 11.50 12.38
C THR A 214 -23.25 11.14 12.60
N GLY A 215 -23.74 10.20 11.80
CA GLY A 215 -25.12 9.72 11.86
C GLY A 215 -25.29 8.67 12.95
N LYS A 216 -26.54 8.35 13.25
CA LYS A 216 -26.87 7.35 14.28
C LYS A 216 -26.38 5.94 13.95
N ASP A 217 -26.10 5.68 12.68
CA ASP A 217 -25.57 4.42 12.15
C ASP A 217 -24.03 4.40 12.05
N GLY A 218 -23.35 5.44 12.56
CA GLY A 218 -21.89 5.56 12.53
C GLY A 218 -21.31 6.01 11.20
N ARG A 219 -22.14 6.24 10.17
CA ARG A 219 -21.66 6.86 8.93
C ARG A 219 -21.24 8.30 9.19
N THR A 220 -20.32 8.79 8.35
CA THR A 220 -19.76 10.14 8.46
C THR A 220 -19.99 10.94 7.18
N TRP A 221 -20.15 12.25 7.31
CA TRP A 221 -20.38 13.16 6.20
C TRP A 221 -19.70 14.50 6.42
N HIS A 222 -19.18 15.10 5.35
CA HIS A 222 -18.98 16.54 5.31
C HIS A 222 -20.28 17.29 5.61
N HIS A 223 -20.19 18.49 6.17
CA HIS A 223 -21.36 19.31 6.53
C HIS A 223 -22.33 19.52 5.34
N GLN A 224 -21.79 19.78 4.16
CA GLN A 224 -22.56 20.03 2.94
C GLN A 224 -23.21 18.77 2.35
N HIS A 225 -22.74 17.58 2.77
CA HIS A 225 -23.17 16.29 2.22
C HIS A 225 -24.12 15.52 3.16
N TYR A 226 -24.44 16.07 4.34
CA TYR A 226 -25.40 15.46 5.27
C TYR A 226 -26.85 15.78 4.88
N CYS A 227 -27.20 15.42 3.65
CA CYS A 227 -28.50 15.67 3.03
C CYS A 227 -28.95 14.45 2.21
N CYS A 228 -30.27 14.34 1.99
CA CYS A 228 -30.84 13.32 1.13
C CYS A 228 -30.46 13.58 -0.32
N TRP A 229 -29.86 12.61 -1.00
CA TRP A 229 -29.46 12.74 -2.41
C TRP A 229 -30.63 13.05 -3.37
N LYS A 230 -31.87 12.71 -2.98
CA LYS A 230 -33.06 12.86 -3.82
C LYS A 230 -33.75 14.21 -3.66
N CYS A 231 -33.91 14.71 -2.43
CA CYS A 231 -34.63 15.95 -2.15
C CYS A 231 -33.76 17.09 -1.60
N GLY A 232 -32.48 16.85 -1.31
CA GLY A 232 -31.55 17.82 -0.74
C GLY A 232 -31.83 18.17 0.73
N GLN A 233 -32.82 17.55 1.36
CA GLN A 233 -33.20 17.85 2.74
C GLN A 233 -32.19 17.29 3.73
N HIS A 234 -31.91 18.04 4.81
CA HIS A 234 -30.98 17.62 5.86
C HIS A 234 -31.39 16.29 6.48
N LEU A 235 -30.44 15.38 6.72
CA LEU A 235 -30.74 14.00 7.14
C LEU A 235 -31.32 13.88 8.56
N ASP A 236 -31.29 14.97 9.36
CA ASP A 236 -32.01 15.02 10.64
C ASP A 236 -33.53 15.17 10.47
N THR A 237 -33.98 15.61 9.29
CA THR A 237 -35.41 15.72 8.97
C THR A 237 -35.85 14.45 8.23
N PRO A 238 -36.93 13.79 8.67
CA PRO A 238 -37.47 12.64 7.94
C PRO A 238 -37.80 13.02 6.50
N CYS A 239 -37.16 12.35 5.53
CA CYS A 239 -37.54 12.49 4.14
C CYS A 239 -38.73 11.57 3.82
N GLN A 240 -39.60 11.97 2.89
CA GLN A 240 -40.83 11.25 2.52
C GLN A 240 -40.66 10.40 1.25
N HIS A 241 -39.46 9.86 1.02
CA HIS A 241 -39.10 9.17 -0.23
C HIS A 241 -38.62 7.73 -0.02
#